data_AF-A0A842WLY0-F1
#
_entry.id   AF-A0A842WLY0-F1
#
_cell.length_a   1.000
_cell.length_b   1.000
_cell.length_c   1.000
_cell.angle_alpha   90.00
_cell.angle_beta   90.00
_cell.angle_gamma   90.00
#
_symmetry.space_group_name_H-M   'P 1'
#
loop_
_entity.id
_entity.type
_entity.pdbx_description
1 polymer ?
#
loop_
_entity_poly.entity_id
_entity_poly.type
_entity_poly.pdbx_seq_one_letter_code
_entity_poly.pdbx_strand_id
1 'polypeptide(L)'
;MSTTDTGINFKDMLRVIPIFGLLLYYIGGLIVSLDVSNNIIFVLQLVVFSVLLVIGLFVRHKIAILLGSVLAIVGTAGAVAQLILTLIDGVIGASTLGGIIVLIADALFIISLFIWSRE
;
A
#
# COMPACT_ATOMS: atom_id res chain seq x y z
N MET A 1 -14.34 -40.52 10.59
CA MET A 1 -13.78 -39.71 9.48
C MET A 1 -14.10 -38.27 9.83
N SER A 2 -13.12 -37.53 10.35
CA SER A 2 -13.30 -36.16 10.85
C SER A 2 -13.40 -35.20 9.67
N THR A 3 -14.52 -34.50 9.57
CA THR A 3 -14.68 -33.36 8.66
C THR A 3 -13.80 -32.23 9.18
N THR A 4 -12.62 -32.07 8.59
CA THR A 4 -11.83 -30.85 8.71
C THR A 4 -12.67 -29.69 8.19
N ASP A 5 -13.30 -28.97 9.11
CA ASP A 5 -13.75 -27.61 8.89
C ASP A 5 -12.51 -26.81 8.49
N THR A 6 -12.26 -26.65 7.19
CA THR A 6 -11.36 -25.61 6.67
C THR A 6 -12.09 -24.28 6.83
N GLY A 7 -12.42 -23.92 8.06
CA GLY A 7 -12.97 -22.62 8.41
C GLY A 7 -11.87 -21.60 8.21
N ILE A 8 -11.81 -21.01 7.02
CA ILE A 8 -10.97 -19.84 6.78
C ILE A 8 -11.38 -18.82 7.84
N ASN A 9 -10.48 -18.58 8.79
CA ASN A 9 -10.77 -17.69 9.90
C ASN A 9 -10.90 -16.28 9.32
N PHE A 10 -12.08 -15.68 9.42
CA PHE A 10 -12.41 -14.42 8.75
C PHE A 10 -11.38 -13.32 9.08
N LYS A 11 -10.85 -13.33 10.31
CA LYS A 11 -9.78 -12.43 10.77
C LYS A 11 -8.45 -12.59 10.04
N ASP A 12 -8.11 -13.80 9.58
CA ASP A 12 -6.91 -14.02 8.80
C ASP A 12 -7.11 -13.55 7.36
N MET A 13 -8.34 -13.64 6.83
CA MET A 13 -8.70 -13.10 5.51
C MET A 13 -8.64 -11.56 5.47
N LEU A 14 -9.01 -10.88 6.56
CA LEU A 14 -8.93 -9.41 6.65
C LEU A 14 -7.49 -8.85 6.67
N ARG A 15 -6.49 -9.68 6.98
CA ARG A 15 -5.06 -9.29 6.91
C ARG A 15 -4.52 -9.29 5.48
N VAL A 16 -5.18 -10.02 4.59
CA VAL A 16 -4.75 -10.16 3.21
C VAL A 16 -4.82 -8.81 2.50
N ILE A 17 -5.84 -8.00 2.79
CA ILE A 17 -6.06 -6.69 2.16
C ILE A 17 -4.87 -5.74 2.34
N PRO A 18 -4.41 -5.41 3.57
CA PRO A 18 -3.26 -4.52 3.75
C PRO A 18 -1.94 -5.12 3.24
N ILE A 19 -1.81 -6.46 3.20
CA ILE A 19 -0.63 -7.13 2.62
C ILE A 19 -0.60 -6.96 1.09
N PHE A 20 -1.73 -7.15 0.42
CA PHE A 20 -1.84 -6.88 -1.02
C PHE A 20 -1.67 -5.38 -1.31
N GLY A 21 -2.19 -4.51 -0.44
CA GLY A 21 -1.91 -3.07 -0.49
C GLY A 21 -0.41 -2.79 -0.46
N LEU A 22 0.32 -3.38 0.49
CA LEU A 22 1.78 -3.27 0.58
C LEU A 22 2.50 -3.78 -0.68
N LEU A 23 2.06 -4.91 -1.22
CA LEU A 23 2.65 -5.47 -2.45
C LEU A 23 2.51 -4.48 -3.62
N LEU A 24 1.30 -3.97 -3.85
CA LEU A 24 1.03 -3.01 -4.92
C LEU A 24 1.74 -1.68 -4.67
N TYR A 25 1.81 -1.22 -3.43
CA TYR A 25 2.55 -0.03 -3.02
C TYR A 25 4.02 -0.13 -3.41
N TYR A 26 4.66 -1.26 -3.14
CA TYR A 26 6.04 -1.50 -3.54
C TYR A 26 6.21 -1.61 -5.06
N ILE A 27 5.36 -2.38 -5.73
CA ILE A 27 5.46 -2.55 -7.20
C ILE A 27 5.27 -1.20 -7.90
N GLY A 28 4.19 -0.50 -7.59
CA GLY A 28 3.89 0.79 -8.20
C GLY A 28 4.92 1.86 -7.83
N GLY A 29 5.34 1.90 -6.56
CA GLY A 29 6.38 2.81 -6.10
C GLY A 29 7.72 2.57 -6.80
N LEU A 30 8.16 1.31 -6.93
CA LEU A 30 9.40 0.99 -7.65
C LEU A 30 9.33 1.41 -9.12
N ILE A 31 8.19 1.22 -9.79
CA ILE A 31 8.01 1.69 -11.17
C ILE A 31 8.11 3.22 -11.24
N VAL A 32 7.41 3.95 -10.36
CA VAL A 32 7.50 5.42 -10.31
C VAL A 32 8.93 5.88 -10.03
N SER A 33 9.67 5.16 -9.19
CA SER A 33 11.04 5.53 -8.82
C SER A 33 12.01 5.57 -10.00
N LEU A 34 11.70 4.89 -11.11
CA LEU A 34 12.52 4.93 -12.32
C LEU A 34 12.50 6.32 -12.99
N ASP A 35 11.42 7.08 -12.81
CA ASP A 35 11.21 8.39 -13.42
C ASP A 35 11.50 9.55 -12.44
N VAL A 36 11.88 9.26 -11.19
CA VAL A 36 12.17 10.27 -10.16
C VAL A 36 13.68 10.50 -10.04
N SER A 37 14.12 11.76 -10.11
CA SER A 37 15.55 12.12 -10.06
C SER A 37 16.27 11.67 -8.78
N ASN A 38 15.58 11.72 -7.63
CA ASN A 38 16.06 11.26 -6.33
C ASN A 38 15.43 9.91 -5.94
N ASN A 39 15.60 8.90 -6.81
CA ASN A 39 15.04 7.56 -6.62
C ASN A 39 15.39 6.91 -5.27
N ILE A 40 16.62 7.10 -4.75
CA ILE A 40 17.06 6.53 -3.46
C ILE A 40 16.21 7.06 -2.30
N ILE A 41 15.97 8.37 -2.24
CA ILE A 41 15.18 9.00 -1.18
C ILE A 41 13.73 8.50 -1.24
N PHE A 42 13.20 8.41 -2.46
CA PHE A 42 11.84 7.91 -2.68
C PHE A 42 11.68 6.45 -2.24
N VAL A 43 12.62 5.57 -2.63
CA VAL A 43 12.60 4.16 -2.21
C VAL A 43 12.77 4.02 -0.70
N LEU A 44 13.67 4.81 -0.10
CA LEU A 44 13.85 4.81 1.35
C LEU A 44 12.56 5.22 2.08
N GLN A 45 11.84 6.22 1.56
CA GLN A 45 10.55 6.64 2.11
C GLN A 45 9.49 5.52 2.01
N LEU A 46 9.39 4.84 0.87
CA LEU A 46 8.50 3.67 0.71
C LEU A 46 8.80 2.61 1.77
N VAL A 47 10.08 2.28 1.97
CA VAL A 47 10.49 1.28 2.94
C VAL A 47 10.15 1.73 4.35
N VAL A 48 10.57 2.93 4.76
CA VAL A 48 10.38 3.44 6.12
C VAL A 48 8.90 3.53 6.51
N PHE A 49 8.04 4.01 5.60
CA PHE A 49 6.61 4.12 5.88
C PHE A 49 5.88 2.78 5.90
N SER A 50 6.43 1.76 5.24
CA SER A 50 5.90 0.40 5.30
C SER A 50 6.21 -0.34 6.62
N VAL A 51 7.32 0.00 7.31
CA VAL A 51 7.79 -0.75 8.49
C VAL A 51 6.73 -0.80 9.57
N LEU A 52 6.07 0.34 9.84
CA LEU A 52 5.07 0.45 10.90
C LEU A 52 3.83 -0.41 10.60
N LEU A 53 3.44 -0.48 9.33
CA LEU A 53 2.35 -1.33 8.87
C LEU A 53 2.71 -2.82 8.97
N VAL A 54 3.92 -3.20 8.55
CA VAL A 54 4.43 -4.59 8.64
C VAL A 54 4.48 -5.05 10.09
N ILE A 55 5.02 -4.24 10.99
CA ILE A 55 5.05 -4.53 12.43
C ILE A 55 3.64 -4.65 12.98
N GLY A 56 2.74 -3.72 12.63
CA GLY A 56 1.35 -3.76 13.06
C GLY A 56 0.63 -5.04 12.65
N LEU A 57 0.85 -5.51 11.41
CA LEU A 57 0.30 -6.76 10.89
C LEU A 57 0.87 -7.98 11.62
N PHE A 58 2.18 -7.98 11.90
CA PHE A 58 2.86 -9.07 12.60
C PHE A 58 2.39 -9.21 14.05
N VAL A 59 2.38 -8.10 14.80
CA VAL A 59 2.00 -8.07 16.23
C VAL A 59 0.48 -8.10 16.43
N ARG A 60 -0.31 -8.04 15.34
CA ARG A 60 -1.78 -7.94 15.38
C ARG A 60 -2.27 -6.69 16.12
N HIS A 61 -1.49 -5.61 16.12
CA HIS A 61 -1.80 -4.40 16.88
C HIS A 61 -2.60 -3.41 16.01
N LYS A 62 -3.91 -3.31 16.27
CA LYS A 62 -4.89 -2.48 15.53
C LYS A 62 -4.37 -1.07 15.23
N ILE A 63 -3.89 -0.37 16.26
CA ILE A 63 -3.45 1.03 16.13
C ILE A 63 -2.23 1.15 15.20
N ALA A 64 -1.31 0.17 15.25
CA ALA A 64 -0.12 0.19 14.41
C ALA A 64 -0.48 -0.07 12.94
N ILE A 65 -1.48 -0.93 12.69
CA ILE A 65 -2.01 -1.17 11.33
C ILE A 65 -2.67 0.11 10.79
N LEU A 66 -3.47 0.79 11.61
CA LEU A 66 -4.13 2.03 11.21
C LEU A 66 -3.10 3.13 10.90
N LEU A 67 -2.18 3.41 11.83
CA LEU A 67 -1.13 4.41 11.63
C LEU A 67 -0.22 4.05 10.44
N GLY A 68 0.16 2.79 10.31
CA GLY A 68 0.96 2.32 9.18
C GLY A 68 0.25 2.49 7.84
N SER A 69 -1.06 2.23 7.78
CA SER A 69 -1.85 2.41 6.56
C SER A 69 -1.96 3.89 6.18
N VAL A 70 -2.16 4.78 7.16
CA VAL A 70 -2.15 6.24 6.92
C VAL A 70 -0.78 6.70 6.44
N LEU A 71 0.31 6.26 7.09
CA LEU A 71 1.66 6.62 6.67
C LEU A 71 2.00 6.12 5.28
N ALA A 72 1.53 4.92 4.90
CA ALA A 72 1.69 4.39 3.56
C ALA A 72 1.00 5.30 2.52
N ILE A 73 -0.26 5.69 2.77
CA ILE A 73 -1.02 6.63 1.90
C ILE A 73 -0.34 8.01 1.84
N VAL A 74 0.18 8.54 2.95
CA VAL A 74 0.95 9.79 2.91
C VAL A 74 2.24 9.61 2.10
N GLY A 75 2.84 8.43 2.19
CA GLY A 75 4.01 8.03 1.41
C GLY A 75 3.79 8.00 -0.10
N THR A 76 2.57 7.69 -0.55
CA THR A 76 2.24 7.66 -1.98
C THR A 76 2.02 9.03 -2.58
N ALA A 77 1.90 10.09 -1.78
CA ALA A 77 1.56 11.44 -2.25
C ALA A 77 2.47 11.92 -3.40
N GLY A 78 3.77 11.59 -3.36
CA GLY A 78 4.71 11.88 -4.45
C GLY A 78 4.39 11.14 -5.75
N ALA A 79 4.08 9.84 -5.66
CA ALA A 79 3.68 9.04 -6.82
C ALA A 79 2.34 9.49 -7.42
N VAL A 80 1.38 9.84 -6.56
CA VAL A 80 0.07 10.37 -6.98
C VAL A 80 0.23 11.74 -7.65
N ALA A 81 1.08 12.62 -7.10
CA ALA A 81 1.38 13.90 -7.73
C ALA A 81 2.03 13.72 -9.11
N GLN A 82 3.00 12.80 -9.22
CA GLN A 82 3.62 12.46 -10.51
C GLN A 82 2.58 11.95 -11.51
N LEU A 83 1.67 11.08 -11.08
CA LEU A 83 0.58 10.59 -11.94
C LEU A 83 -0.27 11.75 -12.47
N ILE A 84 -0.72 12.65 -11.59
CA ILE A 84 -1.54 13.81 -11.98
C ILE A 84 -0.81 14.67 -13.01
N LEU A 85 0.48 14.96 -12.79
CA LEU A 85 1.29 15.72 -13.74
C LEU A 85 1.39 15.02 -15.11
N THR A 86 1.70 13.72 -15.13
CA THR A 86 1.78 12.97 -16.40
C THR A 86 0.46 12.93 -17.16
N LEU A 87 -0.67 12.88 -16.45
CA LEU A 87 -2.01 12.92 -17.06
C LEU A 87 -2.33 14.31 -17.65
N ILE A 88 -1.91 15.39 -16.99
CA ILE A 88 -2.08 16.76 -17.48
C ILE A 88 -1.24 16.98 -18.75
N ASP A 89 0.01 16.50 -18.74
CA ASP A 89 0.94 16.66 -19.86
C ASP A 89 0.63 15.71 -21.05
N GLY A 90 -0.32 14.78 -20.88
CA GLY A 90 -0.74 13.83 -21.92
C GLY A 90 0.31 12.75 -22.24
N VAL A 91 1.31 12.58 -21.38
CA VAL A 91 2.39 11.60 -21.57
C VAL A 91 2.06 10.33 -20.81
N ILE A 92 1.78 9.25 -21.53
CA ILE A 92 1.56 7.93 -20.94
C ILE A 92 2.90 7.20 -20.90
N GLY A 93 3.45 7.01 -19.70
CA GLY A 93 4.75 6.38 -19.47
C GLY A 93 4.75 5.38 -18.32
N ALA A 94 5.94 4.91 -17.93
CA ALA A 94 6.13 3.99 -16.81
C ALA A 94 5.61 4.59 -15.48
N SER A 95 5.90 5.86 -15.20
CA SER A 95 5.34 6.60 -14.07
C SER A 95 3.81 6.62 -14.03
N THR A 96 3.12 6.70 -15.17
CA THR A 96 1.65 6.64 -15.21
C THR A 96 1.13 5.28 -14.74
N LEU A 97 1.73 4.19 -15.24
CA LEU A 97 1.38 2.83 -14.82
C LEU A 97 1.68 2.63 -13.34
N GLY A 98 2.87 3.03 -12.89
CA GLY A 98 3.27 2.95 -11.49
C GLY A 98 2.32 3.72 -10.58
N GLY A 99 1.96 4.95 -10.96
CA GLY A 99 1.01 5.79 -10.22
C GLY A 99 -0.38 5.17 -10.12
N ILE A 100 -0.89 4.53 -11.17
CA ILE A 100 -2.17 3.81 -11.13
C ILE A 100 -2.11 2.63 -10.17
N ILE A 101 -1.02 1.84 -10.20
CA ILE A 101 -0.84 0.71 -9.27
C ILE A 101 -0.80 1.22 -7.82
N VAL A 102 -0.11 2.33 -7.58
CA VAL A 102 -0.07 2.99 -6.28
C VAL A 102 -1.45 3.46 -5.83
N LEU A 103 -2.28 4.02 -6.72
CA LEU A 103 -3.67 4.39 -6.40
C LEU A 103 -4.52 3.18 -5.98
N ILE A 104 -4.32 2.03 -6.63
CA ILE A 104 -5.01 0.79 -6.24
C ILE A 104 -4.52 0.34 -4.85
N ALA A 105 -3.23 0.47 -4.56
CA ALA A 105 -2.69 0.21 -3.22
C ALA A 105 -3.33 1.11 -2.16
N ASP A 106 -3.49 2.41 -2.45
CA ASP A 106 -4.14 3.36 -1.55
C ASP A 106 -5.60 2.99 -1.28
N ALA A 107 -6.33 2.55 -2.30
CA ALA A 107 -7.69 2.04 -2.12
C ALA A 107 -7.73 0.85 -1.15
N LEU A 108 -6.78 -0.09 -1.26
CA LEU A 108 -6.68 -1.23 -0.33
C LEU A 108 -6.30 -0.77 1.10
N PHE A 109 -5.44 0.23 1.25
CA PHE A 109 -5.12 0.80 2.55
C PHE A 109 -6.33 1.50 3.18
N ILE A 110 -7.12 2.24 2.40
CA ILE A 110 -8.36 2.87 2.86
C ILE A 110 -9.37 1.81 3.30
N ILE A 111 -9.54 0.74 2.52
CA ILE A 111 -10.40 -0.40 2.90
C ILE A 111 -9.90 -1.03 4.20
N SER A 112 -8.58 -1.19 4.36
CA SER A 112 -7.96 -1.69 5.58
C SER A 112 -8.26 -0.78 6.77
N LEU A 113 -8.14 0.54 6.62
CA LEU A 113 -8.51 1.51 7.65
C LEU A 113 -9.97 1.38 8.08
N PHE A 114 -10.88 1.21 7.13
CA PHE A 114 -12.31 1.07 7.42
C PHE A 114 -12.61 -0.23 8.17
N ILE A 115 -12.06 -1.35 7.72
CA ILE A 115 -12.23 -2.65 8.37
C ILE A 115 -11.67 -2.62 9.79
N TRP A 116 -10.39 -2.22 9.91
CA TRP A 116 -9.67 -2.25 11.17
C TRP A 116 -10.07 -1.11 12.10
N SER A 117 -10.83 -0.10 11.70
CA SER A 117 -11.36 0.90 12.65
C SER A 117 -12.60 0.39 13.39
N ARG A 118 -13.40 -0.45 12.73
CA ARG A 118 -14.69 -0.97 13.23
C ARG A 118 -14.58 -2.18 14.14
N GLU A 119 -13.44 -2.86 14.14
CA GLU A 119 -13.14 -4.03 14.99
C GLU A 119 -12.72 -3.64 16.40
#